data_AF-J9G6A4-F1
#
_entry.id   AF-J9G6A4-F1
#
_cell.length_a   1.000
_cell.length_b   1.000
_cell.length_c   1.000
_cell.angle_alpha   90.00
_cell.angle_beta   90.00
_cell.angle_gamma   90.00
#
_symmetry.space_group_name_H-M   'P 1'
#
loop_
_entity.id
_entity.type
_entity.pdbx_description
1 polymer ?
#
loop_
_entity_poly.entity_id
_entity_poly.type
_entity_poly.pdbx_seq_one_letter_code
_entity_poly.pdbx_strand_id
1 'polypeptide(L)'
;MQSCDDDDEDAPVSEQLEKAFTNEFGNVAHNWSTRGTNHVASFNQDNTEKEAWFDANGVWLMTETDIAYDALPAPVKQAFEALTQYEGWQRDDVDMLERKGMEKVYVIEIEKGKEELDLYFDVNGNLLKEVADKDDDSSNYLPSELPAPVAKLLNEKYAGYKLLEVEVNSVSKLLEVDVLLQSAQLEVCFNVTASYAWVSTSQDVLYMSL
;
A
#
# COMPACT_ATOMS: atom_id res chain seq x y z
N MET A 1 29.01 -29.99 23.31
CA MET A 1 27.62 -29.75 23.73
C MET A 1 27.60 -28.46 24.50
N GLN A 2 26.52 -27.69 24.32
CA GLN A 2 26.25 -26.31 24.75
C GLN A 2 26.98 -25.24 23.94
N SER A 3 26.31 -24.21 23.44
CA SER A 3 24.88 -23.90 23.23
C SER A 3 24.93 -22.71 22.26
N CYS A 4 24.18 -22.74 21.17
CA CYS A 4 24.01 -21.54 20.36
C CYS A 4 23.01 -20.66 21.12
N ASP A 5 23.49 -19.58 21.72
CA ASP A 5 22.63 -18.47 22.12
C ASP A 5 22.41 -17.66 20.83
N ASP A 6 21.35 -17.99 20.08
CA ASP A 6 20.79 -17.11 19.06
C ASP A 6 19.98 -16.02 19.77
N ASP A 7 20.68 -15.18 20.54
CA ASP A 7 20.16 -13.87 20.95
C ASP A 7 20.54 -12.91 19.81
N ASP A 8 19.67 -12.86 18.79
CA ASP A 8 19.66 -11.78 17.79
C ASP A 8 19.28 -10.48 18.52
N GLU A 9 20.22 -9.90 19.29
CA GLU A 9 20.13 -8.50 19.67
C GLU A 9 20.25 -7.68 18.38
N ASP A 10 19.11 -7.20 17.87
CA ASP A 10 19.04 -6.30 16.73
C ASP A 10 20.06 -5.17 16.93
N ALA A 11 21.03 -5.09 16.03
CA ALA A 11 22.04 -4.04 16.07
C ALA A 11 21.33 -2.67 16.03
N PRO A 12 21.75 -1.71 16.89
CA PRO A 12 21.08 -0.41 16.94
C PRO A 12 21.13 0.25 15.56
N VAL A 13 19.98 0.75 15.09
CA VAL A 13 19.88 1.47 13.83
C VAL A 13 20.71 2.76 13.85
N SER A 14 20.99 3.32 12.67
CA SER A 14 21.76 4.57 12.58
C SER A 14 21.03 5.75 13.25
N GLU A 15 21.79 6.71 13.79
CA GLU A 15 21.21 7.97 14.31
C GLU A 15 20.37 8.72 13.26
N GLN A 16 20.65 8.52 11.97
CA GLN A 16 19.90 9.13 10.88
C GLN A 16 18.49 8.56 10.78
N LEU A 17 18.34 7.24 10.90
CA LEU A 17 17.03 6.56 10.94
C LEU A 17 16.23 6.98 12.16
N GLU A 18 16.87 6.99 13.33
CA GLU A 18 16.24 7.41 14.58
C GLU A 18 15.70 8.86 14.50
N LYS A 19 16.50 9.77 13.92
CA LYS A 19 16.10 11.16 13.67
C LYS A 19 14.96 11.24 12.65
N ALA A 20 15.00 10.44 11.59
CA ALA A 20 13.93 10.40 10.60
C ALA A 20 12.60 9.95 11.25
N PHE A 21 12.61 8.85 12.00
CA PHE A 21 11.45 8.37 12.73
C PHE A 21 10.91 9.42 13.71
N THR A 22 11.79 9.99 14.55
CA THR A 22 11.39 11.00 15.54
C THR A 22 10.81 12.26 14.88
N ASN A 23 11.30 12.65 13.70
CA ASN A 23 10.77 13.80 12.96
C ASN A 23 9.37 13.53 12.42
N GLU A 24 9.10 12.32 11.93
CA GLU A 24 7.79 11.96 11.36
C GLU A 24 6.74 11.63 12.43
N PHE A 25 7.11 10.85 13.45
CA PHE A 25 6.17 10.28 14.43
C PHE A 25 6.31 10.85 15.85
N GLY A 26 7.32 11.68 16.09
CA GLY A 26 7.66 12.16 17.43
C GLY A 26 8.40 11.11 18.26
N ASN A 27 8.60 11.43 19.54
CA ASN A 27 9.33 10.57 20.47
C ASN A 27 8.40 9.50 21.08
N VAL A 28 8.00 8.52 20.27
CA VAL A 28 7.20 7.35 20.68
C VAL A 28 8.10 6.12 20.83
N ALA A 29 7.75 5.22 21.75
CA ALA A 29 8.46 3.97 21.90
C ALA A 29 8.24 3.08 20.67
N HIS A 30 9.32 2.51 20.14
CA HIS A 30 9.31 1.73 18.90
C HIS A 30 10.42 0.68 18.95
N ASN A 31 10.28 -0.36 18.14
CA ASN A 31 11.28 -1.39 17.92
C ASN A 31 11.67 -1.37 16.44
N TRP A 32 12.97 -1.45 16.16
CA TRP A 32 13.47 -1.53 14.80
C TRP A 32 13.67 -2.98 14.39
N SER A 33 13.33 -3.30 13.14
CA SER A 33 13.75 -4.51 12.45
C SER A 33 14.27 -4.16 11.06
N THR A 34 15.01 -5.08 10.43
CA THR A 34 15.48 -4.93 9.05
C THR A 34 14.80 -5.96 8.17
N ARG A 35 14.09 -5.51 7.14
CA ARG A 35 13.39 -6.36 6.17
C ARG A 35 13.90 -6.03 4.76
N GLY A 36 14.67 -6.94 4.17
CA GLY A 36 15.36 -6.71 2.91
C GLY A 36 16.39 -5.57 3.02
N THR A 37 16.23 -4.52 2.21
CA THR A 37 17.09 -3.32 2.25
C THR A 37 16.50 -2.18 3.08
N ASN A 38 15.34 -2.39 3.69
CA ASN A 38 14.60 -1.37 4.41
C ASN A 38 14.67 -1.60 5.93
N HIS A 39 14.40 -0.54 6.66
CA HIS A 39 14.31 -0.53 8.12
C HIS A 39 12.87 -0.24 8.52
N VAL A 40 12.33 -1.07 9.40
CA VAL A 40 10.93 -1.01 9.82
C VAL A 40 10.90 -0.68 11.30
N ALA A 41 10.26 0.44 11.65
CA ALA A 41 9.94 0.75 13.04
C ALA A 41 8.52 0.28 13.33
N SER A 42 8.37 -0.71 14.21
CA SER A 42 7.07 -1.16 14.71
C SER A 42 6.78 -0.46 16.03
N PHE A 43 5.61 0.16 16.17
CA PHE A 43 5.28 1.02 17.31
C PHE A 43 3.77 1.10 17.54
N ASN A 44 3.42 1.54 18.75
CA ASN A 44 2.05 1.82 19.13
C ASN A 44 1.90 3.33 19.34
N GLN A 45 0.96 3.95 18.63
CA GLN A 45 0.62 5.36 18.78
C GLN A 45 -0.90 5.52 18.81
N ASP A 46 -1.41 6.21 19.83
CA ASP A 46 -2.85 6.43 20.05
C ASP A 46 -3.69 5.14 20.15
N ASN A 47 -3.11 4.08 20.73
CA ASN A 47 -3.66 2.71 20.81
C ASN A 47 -3.88 2.06 19.44
N THR A 48 -2.99 2.35 18.50
CA THR A 48 -3.02 1.79 17.16
C THR A 48 -1.62 1.28 16.82
N GLU A 49 -1.56 0.03 16.36
CA GLU A 49 -0.31 -0.59 15.91
C GLU A 49 0.06 -0.02 14.53
N LYS A 50 1.35 0.23 14.34
CA LYS A 50 1.89 0.85 13.14
C LYS A 50 3.25 0.25 12.80
N GLU A 51 3.48 0.11 11.50
CA GLU A 51 4.80 -0.16 10.95
C GLU A 51 5.21 0.98 10.00
N ALA A 52 6.30 1.67 10.32
CA ALA A 52 6.86 2.71 9.47
C ALA A 52 8.13 2.21 8.78
N TRP A 53 8.10 2.26 7.45
CA TRP A 53 9.16 1.77 6.58
C TRP A 53 10.05 2.92 6.11
N PHE A 54 11.36 2.73 6.24
CA PHE A 54 12.39 3.66 5.83
C PHE A 54 13.44 2.99 4.96
N ASP A 55 13.99 3.75 4.00
CA ASP A 55 15.23 3.33 3.32
C ASP A 55 16.47 3.52 4.22
N ALA A 56 17.62 3.00 3.78
CA ALA A 56 18.88 3.13 4.52
C ALA A 56 19.37 4.59 4.72
N ASN A 57 18.80 5.56 4.00
CA ASN A 57 19.09 6.99 4.15
C ASN A 57 18.07 7.70 5.07
N GLY A 58 17.18 6.96 5.74
CA GLY A 58 16.14 7.54 6.58
C GLY A 58 15.06 8.27 5.79
N VAL A 59 14.86 7.93 4.52
CA VAL A 59 13.69 8.42 3.76
C VAL A 59 12.50 7.57 4.13
N TRP A 60 11.44 8.20 4.67
CA TRP A 60 10.15 7.54 4.90
C TRP A 60 9.54 7.08 3.57
N LEU A 61 9.11 5.82 3.53
CA LEU A 61 8.54 5.18 2.34
C LEU A 61 7.04 4.93 2.52
N MET A 62 6.66 4.37 3.66
CA MET A 62 5.30 3.96 3.97
C MET A 62 5.07 3.93 5.48
N THR A 63 3.84 4.17 5.89
CA THR A 63 3.30 3.75 7.19
C THR A 63 2.09 2.86 6.93
N GLU A 64 2.13 1.68 7.50
CA GLU A 64 0.96 0.83 7.71
C GLU A 64 0.37 1.12 9.08
N THR A 65 -0.95 1.05 9.18
CA THR A 65 -1.68 1.25 10.43
C THR A 65 -2.82 0.27 10.47
N ASP A 66 -2.76 -0.66 11.43
CA ASP A 66 -3.87 -1.56 11.74
C ASP A 66 -5.04 -0.72 12.25
N ILE A 67 -6.16 -0.75 11.54
CA ILE A 67 -7.37 -0.03 11.91
C ILE A 67 -8.54 -0.99 12.12
N ALA A 68 -9.39 -0.68 13.08
CA ALA A 68 -10.67 -1.37 13.17
C ALA A 68 -11.49 -1.14 11.89
N TYR A 69 -12.18 -2.18 11.39
CA TYR A 69 -13.06 -2.08 10.23
C TYR A 69 -14.07 -0.92 10.32
N ASP A 70 -14.59 -0.62 11.51
CA ASP A 70 -15.53 0.49 11.72
C ASP A 70 -14.91 1.87 11.45
N ALA A 71 -13.58 2.00 11.54
CA ALA A 71 -12.82 3.21 11.22
C ALA A 71 -12.69 3.46 9.71
N LEU A 72 -12.97 2.46 8.85
CA LEU A 72 -12.94 2.65 7.40
C LEU A 72 -13.90 3.77 6.96
N PRO A 73 -13.54 4.53 5.91
CA PRO A 73 -14.47 5.43 5.25
C PRO A 73 -15.74 4.71 4.81
N ALA A 74 -16.89 5.38 4.92
CA ALA A 74 -18.17 4.80 4.51
C ALA A 74 -18.19 4.30 3.05
N PRO A 75 -17.59 5.00 2.06
CA PRO A 75 -17.54 4.49 0.68
C PRO A 75 -16.78 3.17 0.56
N VAL A 76 -15.67 2.99 1.29
CA VAL A 76 -14.86 1.76 1.27
C VAL A 76 -15.66 0.58 1.83
N LYS A 77 -16.32 0.77 2.97
CA LYS A 77 -17.18 -0.27 3.56
C LYS A 77 -18.30 -0.69 2.61
N GLN A 78 -19.00 0.28 2.03
CA GLN A 78 -20.09 0.02 1.09
C GLN A 78 -19.61 -0.71 -0.16
N ALA A 79 -18.45 -0.34 -0.69
CA ALA A 79 -17.86 -1.02 -1.83
C ALA A 79 -17.53 -2.47 -1.51
N PHE A 80 -16.84 -2.72 -0.39
CA PHE A 80 -16.51 -4.07 0.08
C PHE A 80 -17.76 -4.93 0.29
N GLU A 81 -18.77 -4.42 1.00
CA GLU A 81 -20.02 -5.13 1.28
C GLU A 81 -20.82 -5.46 0.00
N ALA A 82 -20.60 -4.72 -1.09
CA ALA A 82 -21.24 -4.99 -2.39
C ALA A 82 -20.55 -6.11 -3.20
N LEU A 83 -19.36 -6.57 -2.80
CA LEU A 83 -18.59 -7.60 -3.51
C LEU A 83 -19.11 -9.01 -3.21
N THR A 84 -20.24 -9.36 -3.83
CA THR A 84 -20.90 -10.66 -3.66
C THR A 84 -20.05 -11.87 -4.07
N GLN A 85 -18.98 -11.68 -4.86
CA GLN A 85 -18.05 -12.75 -5.23
C GLN A 85 -17.27 -13.33 -4.04
N TYR A 86 -17.14 -12.55 -2.96
CA TYR A 86 -16.51 -12.98 -1.71
C TYR A 86 -17.53 -13.44 -0.65
N GLU A 87 -18.75 -13.82 -1.06
CA GLU A 87 -19.73 -14.38 -0.13
C GLU A 87 -19.18 -15.66 0.55
N GLY A 88 -19.21 -15.66 1.88
CA GLY A 88 -18.70 -16.75 2.71
C GLY A 88 -17.20 -16.72 2.97
N TRP A 89 -16.47 -15.69 2.51
CA TRP A 89 -15.15 -15.35 3.02
C TRP A 89 -15.29 -14.63 4.37
N GLN A 90 -14.30 -14.77 5.24
CA GLN A 90 -14.22 -14.06 6.51
C GLN A 90 -13.24 -12.89 6.35
N ARG A 91 -13.52 -11.77 7.00
CA ARG A 91 -12.56 -10.67 7.09
C ARG A 91 -11.61 -10.99 8.24
N ASP A 92 -10.32 -10.86 8.00
CA ASP A 92 -9.29 -10.96 9.03
C ASP A 92 -8.97 -9.55 9.55
N ASP A 93 -8.03 -8.86 8.92
CA ASP A 93 -7.56 -7.53 9.31
C ASP A 93 -7.87 -6.43 8.29
N VAL A 94 -7.60 -5.19 8.69
CA VAL A 94 -7.81 -3.98 7.89
C VAL A 94 -6.71 -2.98 8.14
N ASP A 95 -6.03 -2.59 7.07
CA ASP A 95 -4.95 -1.61 7.15
C ASP A 95 -5.27 -0.31 6.46
N MET A 96 -4.74 0.77 7.00
CA MET A 96 -4.60 2.04 6.32
C MET A 96 -3.14 2.24 5.91
N LEU A 97 -2.93 2.46 4.62
CA LEU A 97 -1.62 2.69 4.04
C LEU A 97 -1.43 4.16 3.69
N GLU A 98 -0.37 4.76 4.24
CA GLU A 98 0.14 6.06 3.84
C GLU A 98 1.50 5.83 3.15
N ARG A 99 1.64 6.26 1.89
CA ARG A 99 2.85 6.03 1.09
C ARG A 99 3.42 7.35 0.57
N LYS A 100 4.74 7.43 0.45
CA LYS A 100 5.42 8.65 0.01
C LYS A 100 4.93 9.12 -1.36
N GLY A 101 4.30 10.29 -1.39
CA GLY A 101 3.84 10.95 -2.62
C GLY A 101 2.57 10.35 -3.22
N MET A 102 1.84 9.52 -2.48
CA MET A 102 0.61 8.85 -2.90
C MET A 102 -0.53 9.19 -1.93
N GLU A 103 -1.76 8.96 -2.38
CA GLU A 103 -2.93 9.06 -1.50
C GLU A 103 -3.05 7.82 -0.63
N LYS A 104 -3.90 7.95 0.39
CA LYS A 104 -4.24 6.85 1.28
C LYS A 104 -4.98 5.76 0.52
N VAL A 105 -4.63 4.53 0.85
CA VAL A 105 -5.29 3.31 0.39
C VAL A 105 -5.65 2.49 1.63
N TYR A 106 -6.73 1.74 1.56
CA TYR A 106 -7.15 0.81 2.61
C TYR A 106 -7.04 -0.61 2.09
N VAL A 107 -6.52 -1.51 2.90
CA VAL A 107 -6.47 -2.94 2.60
C VAL A 107 -7.49 -3.64 3.48
N ILE A 108 -8.28 -4.53 2.90
CA ILE A 108 -9.17 -5.41 3.64
C ILE A 108 -8.73 -6.83 3.32
N GLU A 109 -8.22 -7.52 4.31
CA GLU A 109 -7.79 -8.91 4.19
C GLU A 109 -9.01 -9.81 4.38
N ILE A 110 -9.16 -10.76 3.47
CA ILE A 110 -10.22 -11.76 3.53
C ILE A 110 -9.68 -13.17 3.34
N GLU A 111 -10.24 -14.11 4.09
CA GLU A 111 -9.83 -15.50 4.06
C GLU A 111 -10.99 -16.48 3.79
N LYS A 112 -10.65 -17.59 3.14
CA LYS A 112 -11.52 -18.75 2.99
C LYS A 112 -10.72 -20.04 3.11
N GLY A 113 -10.55 -20.47 4.35
CA GLY A 113 -9.93 -21.74 4.68
C GLY A 113 -8.40 -21.68 4.68
N LYS A 114 -7.77 -21.61 3.51
CA LYS A 114 -6.29 -21.41 3.38
C LYS A 114 -5.93 -20.41 2.30
N GLU A 115 -6.95 -19.79 1.72
CA GLU A 115 -6.80 -18.78 0.70
C GLU A 115 -7.03 -17.46 1.41
N GLU A 116 -6.07 -16.55 1.33
CA GLU A 116 -6.14 -15.18 1.83
C GLU A 116 -5.98 -14.23 0.63
N LEU A 117 -6.72 -13.14 0.64
CA LEU A 117 -6.69 -12.09 -0.38
C LEU A 117 -6.65 -10.71 0.28
N ASP A 118 -5.78 -9.86 -0.24
CA ASP A 118 -5.73 -8.44 0.08
C ASP A 118 -6.54 -7.66 -0.96
N LEU A 119 -7.57 -6.96 -0.50
CA LEU A 119 -8.38 -6.09 -1.34
C LEU A 119 -8.04 -4.62 -1.07
N TYR A 120 -7.46 -3.95 -2.07
CA TYR A 120 -7.00 -2.57 -1.94
C TYR A 120 -8.04 -1.60 -2.46
N PHE A 121 -8.42 -0.62 -1.63
CA PHE A 121 -9.42 0.39 -1.97
C PHE A 121 -8.87 1.81 -1.86
N ASP A 122 -9.22 2.67 -2.81
CA ASP A 122 -9.02 4.11 -2.62
C ASP A 122 -9.99 4.68 -1.57
N VAL A 123 -9.77 5.95 -1.19
CA VAL A 123 -10.63 6.66 -0.22
C VAL A 123 -12.11 6.77 -0.60
N ASN A 124 -12.45 6.55 -1.88
CA ASN A 124 -13.82 6.61 -2.40
C ASN A 124 -14.44 5.21 -2.57
N GLY A 125 -13.73 4.15 -2.20
CA GLY A 125 -14.19 2.76 -2.33
C GLY A 125 -14.03 2.16 -3.72
N ASN A 126 -13.20 2.74 -4.60
CA ASN A 126 -12.82 2.05 -5.83
C ASN A 126 -11.82 0.93 -5.50
N LEU A 127 -12.11 -0.30 -5.91
CA LEU A 127 -11.17 -1.42 -5.81
C LEU A 127 -10.02 -1.20 -6.80
N LEU A 128 -8.80 -1.13 -6.30
CA LEU A 128 -7.58 -0.89 -7.07
C LEU A 128 -6.95 -2.19 -7.54
N LYS A 129 -6.80 -3.15 -6.61
CA LYS A 129 -6.24 -4.47 -6.91
C LYS A 129 -6.67 -5.51 -5.89
N GLU A 130 -6.56 -6.76 -6.32
CA GLU A 130 -6.70 -7.97 -5.52
C GLU A 130 -5.35 -8.70 -5.59
N VAL A 131 -4.78 -9.03 -4.44
CA VAL A 131 -3.52 -9.78 -4.35
C VAL A 131 -3.77 -11.02 -3.50
N ALA A 132 -3.27 -12.18 -3.96
CA ALA A 132 -3.25 -13.35 -3.09
C ALA A 132 -2.21 -13.14 -2.00
N ASP A 133 -2.67 -13.11 -0.76
CA ASP A 133 -1.78 -13.02 0.38
C ASP A 133 -1.14 -14.39 0.64
N LYS A 134 0.16 -14.36 0.90
CA LYS A 134 1.01 -15.55 1.03
C LYS A 134 2.00 -15.45 2.17
N ASP A 135 2.17 -14.26 2.75
CA ASP A 135 3.18 -13.97 3.75
C ASP A 135 2.58 -12.95 4.74
N ASP A 136 2.61 -13.24 6.04
CA ASP A 136 2.09 -12.37 7.12
C ASP A 136 2.92 -11.07 7.34
N ASP A 137 3.55 -10.51 6.29
CA ASP A 137 4.33 -9.27 6.41
C ASP A 137 3.91 -8.18 5.41
N SER A 138 4.01 -6.93 5.87
CA SER A 138 3.58 -5.76 5.12
C SER A 138 4.55 -5.32 3.99
N SER A 139 5.52 -6.17 3.60
CA SER A 139 6.55 -5.76 2.62
C SER A 139 5.97 -5.63 1.21
N ASN A 140 4.92 -6.38 0.90
CA ASN A 140 4.11 -6.32 -0.30
C ASN A 140 3.39 -4.95 -0.46
N TYR A 141 3.21 -4.19 0.62
CA TYR A 141 2.55 -2.88 0.63
C TYR A 141 3.45 -1.72 0.22
N LEU A 142 4.76 -1.94 0.07
CA LEU A 142 5.69 -0.87 -0.30
C LEU A 142 5.34 -0.25 -1.67
N PRO A 143 5.44 1.09 -1.79
CA PRO A 143 5.14 1.77 -3.04
C PRO A 143 6.17 1.41 -4.13
N SER A 144 5.69 1.14 -5.34
CA SER A 144 6.57 1.12 -6.52
C SER A 144 6.91 2.54 -6.97
N GLU A 145 8.15 2.76 -7.40
CA GLU A 145 8.57 4.06 -7.92
C GLU A 145 7.89 4.37 -9.27
N LEU A 146 7.25 5.54 -9.36
CA LEU A 146 6.67 6.02 -10.62
C LEU A 146 7.79 6.50 -11.58
N PRO A 147 7.97 5.89 -12.76
CA PRO A 147 9.04 6.28 -13.67
C PRO A 147 8.90 7.73 -14.13
N ALA A 148 10.01 8.49 -14.14
CA ALA A 148 9.99 9.92 -14.50
C ALA A 148 9.33 10.25 -15.86
N PRO A 149 9.51 9.46 -16.95
CA PRO A 149 8.79 9.69 -18.20
C PRO A 149 7.27 9.54 -18.07
N VAL A 150 6.81 8.61 -17.23
CA VAL A 150 5.39 8.37 -16.94
C VAL A 150 4.84 9.51 -16.11
N ALA A 151 5.52 9.89 -15.02
CA ALA A 151 5.14 11.02 -14.19
C ALA A 151 5.00 12.32 -15.01
N LYS A 152 5.91 12.55 -15.97
CA LYS A 152 5.82 13.70 -16.88
C LYS A 152 4.55 13.65 -17.73
N LEU A 153 4.26 12.51 -18.36
CA LEU A 153 3.08 12.36 -19.22
C LEU A 153 1.78 12.51 -18.42
N LEU A 154 1.70 11.94 -17.21
CA LEU A 154 0.54 12.08 -16.34
C LEU A 154 0.31 13.55 -15.96
N ASN A 155 1.36 14.30 -15.64
CA ASN A 155 1.25 15.73 -15.35
C ASN A 155 0.78 16.55 -16.56
N GLU A 156 1.17 16.17 -17.78
CA GLU A 156 0.74 16.83 -19.02
C GLU A 156 -0.73 16.52 -19.38
N LYS A 157 -1.19 15.28 -19.17
CA LYS A 157 -2.55 14.83 -19.57
C LYS A 157 -3.61 14.95 -18.48
N TYR A 158 -3.23 14.73 -17.23
CA TYR A 158 -4.13 14.62 -16.08
C TYR A 158 -3.70 15.60 -14.99
N ALA A 159 -3.46 16.86 -15.35
CA ALA A 159 -2.98 17.87 -14.42
C ALA A 159 -3.84 17.92 -13.14
N GLY A 160 -3.18 17.81 -11.98
CA GLY A 160 -3.84 17.75 -10.67
C GLY A 160 -4.31 16.37 -10.25
N TYR A 161 -3.89 15.30 -10.94
CA TYR A 161 -4.10 13.94 -10.46
C TYR A 161 -3.40 13.71 -9.12
N LYS A 162 -3.94 12.75 -8.38
CA LYS A 162 -3.30 12.16 -7.19
C LYS A 162 -2.98 10.71 -7.48
N LEU A 163 -1.82 10.23 -7.04
CA LEU A 163 -1.37 8.86 -7.31
C LEU A 163 -1.97 7.89 -6.29
N LEU A 164 -2.55 6.78 -6.75
CA LEU A 164 -3.20 5.77 -5.90
C LEU A 164 -2.37 4.48 -5.84
N GLU A 165 -1.96 3.95 -6.99
CA GLU A 165 -1.26 2.68 -7.10
C GLU A 165 -0.34 2.68 -8.34
N VAL A 166 0.76 1.93 -8.27
CA VAL A 166 1.70 1.74 -9.37
C VAL A 166 2.11 0.28 -9.37
N GLU A 167 1.70 -0.46 -10.39
CA GLU A 167 1.97 -1.90 -10.50
C GLU A 167 2.48 -2.26 -11.88
N VAL A 168 3.45 -3.18 -11.94
CA VAL A 168 3.83 -3.82 -13.21
C VAL A 168 3.19 -5.20 -13.28
N ASN A 169 2.22 -5.34 -14.15
CA ASN A 169 1.64 -6.63 -14.45
C ASN A 169 2.70 -7.55 -15.07
N SER A 170 3.06 -8.59 -14.31
CA SER A 170 4.16 -9.48 -14.67
C SER A 170 3.90 -10.29 -15.95
N VAL A 171 2.64 -10.45 -16.37
CA VAL A 171 2.24 -11.19 -17.56
C VAL A 171 2.16 -10.28 -18.78
N SER A 172 1.36 -9.20 -18.70
CA SER A 172 1.14 -8.28 -19.82
C SER A 172 2.33 -7.35 -20.08
N LYS A 173 3.22 -7.19 -19.08
CA LYS A 173 4.33 -6.23 -19.06
C LYS A 173 3.84 -4.79 -19.24
N LEU A 174 2.63 -4.51 -18.76
CA LEU A 174 2.11 -3.17 -18.62
C LEU A 174 2.43 -2.64 -17.23
N LEU A 175 2.86 -1.38 -17.16
CA LEU A 175 2.79 -0.58 -15.96
C LEU A 175 1.36 -0.03 -15.89
N GLU A 176 0.61 -0.47 -14.89
CA GLU A 176 -0.71 0.02 -14.52
C GLU A 176 -0.52 1.11 -13.45
N VAL A 177 -1.11 2.27 -13.69
CA VAL A 177 -1.01 3.42 -12.79
C VAL A 177 -2.42 3.91 -12.48
N ASP A 178 -2.85 3.73 -11.23
CA ASP A 178 -4.11 4.25 -10.75
C ASP A 178 -3.94 5.67 -10.26
N VAL A 179 -4.79 6.56 -10.77
CA VAL A 179 -4.79 7.97 -10.39
C VAL A 179 -6.19 8.44 -10.07
N LEU A 180 -6.31 9.28 -9.05
CA LEU A 180 -7.54 10.01 -8.76
C LEU A 180 -7.47 11.39 -9.40
N LEU A 181 -8.31 11.64 -10.41
CA LEU A 181 -8.48 12.93 -11.04
C LEU A 181 -9.83 13.52 -10.63
N GLN A 182 -9.81 14.49 -9.71
CA GLN A 182 -11.00 15.00 -9.03
C GLN A 182 -11.71 13.87 -8.26
N SER A 183 -12.81 13.34 -8.78
CA SER A 183 -13.55 12.21 -8.21
C SER A 183 -13.55 10.98 -9.13
N ALA A 184 -12.84 11.02 -10.25
CA ALA A 184 -12.71 9.90 -11.17
C ALA A 184 -11.41 9.16 -10.88
N GLN A 185 -11.51 7.88 -10.51
CA GLN A 185 -10.37 6.97 -10.56
C GLN A 185 -10.14 6.60 -12.04
N LEU A 186 -8.90 6.71 -12.48
CA LEU A 186 -8.46 6.33 -13.82
C LEU A 186 -7.30 5.34 -13.68
N GLU A 187 -7.32 4.29 -14.48
CA GLU A 187 -6.17 3.41 -14.67
C GLU A 187 -5.48 3.81 -15.97
N VAL A 188 -4.18 4.10 -15.92
CA VAL A 188 -3.39 4.48 -17.09
C VAL A 188 -2.28 3.46 -17.33
N CYS A 189 -2.36 2.73 -18.44
CA CYS A 189 -1.42 1.66 -18.74
C CYS A 189 -0.30 2.12 -19.69
N PHE A 190 0.93 1.68 -19.42
CA PHE A 190 2.11 1.95 -20.24
C PHE A 190 2.87 0.66 -20.54
N ASN A 191 3.41 0.53 -21.75
CA ASN A 191 4.21 -0.64 -22.13
C ASN A 191 5.67 -0.46 -21.67
N VAL A 192 6.09 -1.22 -20.66
CA VAL A 192 7.45 -1.11 -20.08
C VAL A 192 8.55 -1.53 -21.07
N THR A 193 8.24 -2.41 -22.03
CA THR A 193 9.19 -2.88 -23.04
C THR A 193 9.35 -1.90 -24.22
N ALA A 194 8.43 -0.94 -24.34
CA ALA A 194 8.42 0.07 -25.39
C ALA A 194 8.71 1.47 -24.84
N SER A 195 9.64 1.58 -23.88
CA SER A 195 10.03 2.84 -23.23
C SER A 195 8.84 3.59 -22.61
N TYR A 196 7.94 2.86 -21.94
CA TYR A 196 6.72 3.39 -21.33
C TYR A 196 5.80 4.10 -22.33
N ALA A 197 5.67 3.56 -23.55
CA ALA A 197 4.65 4.05 -24.49
C ALA A 197 3.25 3.89 -23.87
N TRP A 198 2.45 4.95 -23.90
CA TRP A 198 1.05 4.93 -23.45
C TRP A 198 0.25 3.87 -24.24
N VAL A 199 -0.54 3.06 -23.53
CA VAL A 199 -1.36 1.99 -24.10
C VAL A 199 -2.84 2.34 -24.00
N SER A 200 -3.33 2.65 -22.80
CA SER A 200 -4.74 2.91 -22.54
C SER A 200 -4.95 3.84 -21.35
N THR A 201 -6.17 4.35 -21.27
CA THR A 201 -6.73 4.93 -20.05
C THR A 201 -8.12 4.37 -19.87
N SER A 202 -8.34 3.71 -18.74
CA SER A 202 -9.59 3.09 -18.31
C SER A 202 -10.23 3.95 -17.22
N GLN A 203 -11.54 3.86 -17.11
CA GLN A 203 -12.27 4.26 -15.92
C GLN A 203 -13.40 3.26 -15.73
N ASP A 204 -13.52 2.70 -14.53
CA ASP A 204 -14.66 1.87 -14.21
C ASP A 204 -15.92 2.71 -14.08
N VAL A 205 -16.98 2.25 -14.75
CA VAL A 205 -18.29 2.87 -14.71
C VAL A 205 -19.20 1.98 -13.88
N LEU A 206 -19.36 2.34 -12.60
CA LEU A 206 -20.34 1.68 -11.73
C LEU A 206 -21.75 1.95 -12.28
N TYR A 207 -22.36 0.93 -12.88
CA TYR A 207 -23.78 0.96 -13.21
C TYR A 207 -24.58 0.88 -11.91
N MET A 208 -25.10 2.01 -11.44
CA MET A 208 -26.21 1.97 -10.48
C MET A 208 -27.42 1.37 -11.21
N SER A 209 -27.81 0.15 -10.86
CA SER A 209 -29.11 -0.37 -11.27
C SER A 209 -30.20 0.54 -10.70
N LEU A 210 -30.97 1.17 -11.60
CA LEU A 210 -32.16 1.99 -11.28
C LEU A 210 -33.25 1.17 -10.60
#